data_AF-A0A5J5DLV1-F1
#
_entry.id   AF-A0A5J5DLV1-F1
#
_cell.length_a   1.000
_cell.length_b   1.000
_cell.length_c   1.000
_cell.angle_alpha   90.00
_cell.angle_beta   90.00
_cell.angle_gamma   90.00
#
_symmetry.space_group_name_H-M   'P 1'
#
loop_
_entity.id
_entity.type
_entity.pdbx_description
1 polymer ?
#
loop_
_entity_poly.entity_id
_entity_poly.type
_entity_poly.pdbx_seq_one_letter_code
_entity_poly.pdbx_strand_id
1 'polypeptide(L)'
;MSTQHRREGGERNGLQNLRKEKSRNAARSRRGKENFEFFELAKMLPLPGAITSQLDKASVIRLTISYLHMRAFASQGDPPWSPLMEGDSNCSKAMQRCTIRMSE
;
A
#
# COMPACT_ATOMS: atom_id res chain seq x y z
N MET A 1 -48.59 30.24 26.46
CA MET A 1 -47.73 29.84 25.33
C MET A 1 -46.28 30.12 25.70
N SER A 2 -45.56 29.18 26.31
CA SER A 2 -44.12 29.40 26.59
C SER A 2 -43.32 28.09 26.65
N THR A 3 -42.35 28.01 25.73
CA THR A 3 -41.00 27.46 25.89
C THR A 3 -40.82 25.99 26.26
N GLN A 4 -40.79 25.11 25.25
CA GLN A 4 -40.11 23.80 25.32
C GLN A 4 -39.13 23.51 24.15
N HIS A 5 -38.80 24.48 23.29
CA HIS A 5 -38.03 24.19 22.05
C HIS A 5 -36.49 24.23 22.15
N ARG A 6 -35.88 24.38 23.34
CA ARG A 6 -34.41 24.63 23.44
C ARG A 6 -33.53 23.40 23.76
N ARG A 7 -34.07 22.22 24.05
CA ARG A 7 -33.25 21.06 24.48
C ARG A 7 -32.71 20.18 23.35
N GLU A 8 -33.30 20.19 22.16
CA GLU A 8 -32.92 19.29 21.07
C GLU A 8 -31.62 19.66 20.32
N GLY A 9 -31.11 20.88 20.50
CA GLY A 9 -29.87 21.32 19.85
C GLY A 9 -28.61 20.70 20.45
N GLY A 10 -28.62 20.41 21.75
CA GLY A 10 -27.48 19.82 22.47
C GLY A 10 -27.26 18.35 22.15
N GLU A 11 -28.33 17.55 22.10
CA GLU A 11 -28.26 16.12 21.80
C GLU A 11 -27.88 15.83 20.34
N ARG A 12 -28.36 16.65 19.38
CA ARG A 12 -27.95 16.54 17.97
C ARG A 12 -26.46 16.83 17.80
N ASN A 13 -25.93 17.84 18.48
CA ASN A 13 -24.49 18.14 18.46
C ASN A 13 -23.67 17.04 19.16
N GLY A 14 -24.16 16.47 20.27
CA GLY A 14 -23.54 15.32 20.94
C GLY A 14 -23.47 14.08 20.03
N LEU A 15 -24.57 13.76 19.34
CA LEU A 15 -24.63 12.63 18.42
C LEU A 15 -23.74 12.84 17.18
N GLN A 16 -23.67 14.06 16.66
CA GLN A 16 -22.75 14.41 15.58
C GLN A 16 -21.29 14.29 16.02
N ASN A 17 -20.95 14.75 17.22
CA ASN A 17 -19.60 14.62 17.78
C ASN A 17 -19.24 13.14 17.98
N LEU A 18 -20.17 12.31 18.47
CA LEU A 18 -19.95 10.88 18.61
C LEU A 18 -19.75 10.19 17.25
N ARG A 19 -20.50 10.58 16.21
CA ARG A 19 -20.32 10.07 14.84
C ARG A 19 -18.94 10.46 14.27
N LYS A 20 -18.53 11.71 14.45
CA LYS A 20 -17.20 12.20 14.06
C LYS A 20 -16.10 11.44 14.80
N GLU A 21 -16.28 11.20 16.09
CA GLU A 21 -15.34 10.45 16.93
C GLU A 21 -15.20 8.99 16.47
N LYS A 22 -16.31 8.31 16.17
CA LYS A 22 -16.30 6.95 15.61
C LYS A 22 -15.56 6.90 14.28
N SER A 23 -15.81 7.85 13.38
CA SER A 23 -15.11 7.95 12.09
C SER A 23 -13.61 8.18 12.29
N ARG A 24 -13.22 9.06 13.22
CA ARG A 24 -11.83 9.32 13.58
C ARG A 24 -11.13 8.06 14.08
N ASN A 25 -11.77 7.32 14.99
CA ASN A 25 -11.23 6.07 15.52
C ASN A 25 -11.14 4.98 14.45
N ALA A 26 -12.13 4.87 13.55
CA ALA A 26 -12.08 3.96 12.42
C ALA A 26 -10.91 4.30 11.47
N ALA A 27 -10.69 5.58 11.15
CA ALA A 27 -9.56 6.02 10.33
C ALA A 27 -8.21 5.74 11.01
N ARG A 28 -8.11 5.97 12.33
CA ARG A 28 -6.90 5.66 13.11
C ARG A 28 -6.61 4.16 13.14
N SER A 29 -7.64 3.34 13.37
CA SER A 29 -7.52 1.88 13.35
C SER A 29 -7.03 1.37 11.99
N ARG A 30 -7.61 1.88 10.89
CA ARG A 30 -7.16 1.55 9.52
C ARG A 30 -5.69 1.90 9.28
N ARG A 31 -5.27 3.14 9.63
CA ARG A 31 -3.87 3.57 9.50
C ARG A 31 -2.92 2.73 10.36
N GLY A 32 -3.34 2.40 11.58
CA GLY A 32 -2.56 1.55 12.49
C GLY A 32 -2.37 0.15 11.95
N LYS A 33 -3.44 -0.47 11.43
CA LYS A 33 -3.39 -1.80 10.82
C LYS A 33 -2.49 -1.82 9.58
N GLU A 34 -2.66 -0.86 8.67
CA GLU A 34 -1.79 -0.73 7.49
C GLU A 34 -0.31 -0.56 7.89
N ASN A 35 0.00 0.30 8.86
CA ASN A 35 1.38 0.45 9.37
C ASN A 35 1.95 -0.86 9.92
N PHE A 36 1.14 -1.66 10.63
CA PHE A 36 1.55 -2.95 11.14
C PHE A 36 1.85 -3.93 10.01
N GLU A 37 0.97 -4.05 9.02
CA GLU A 37 1.19 -4.91 7.84
C GLU A 37 2.46 -4.50 7.08
N PHE A 38 2.71 -3.20 6.92
CA PHE A 38 3.96 -2.70 6.32
C PHE A 38 5.21 -3.15 7.07
N PHE A 39 5.16 -3.12 8.41
CA PHE A 39 6.28 -3.52 9.25
C PHE A 39 6.52 -5.03 9.18
N GLU A 40 5.45 -5.83 9.23
CA GLU A 40 5.55 -7.28 9.06
C GLU A 40 6.07 -7.65 7.67
N LEU A 41 5.63 -6.95 6.62
CA LEU A 41 6.18 -7.11 5.27
C LEU A 41 7.67 -6.82 5.21
N ALA A 42 8.11 -5.72 5.83
CA ALA A 42 9.52 -5.34 5.87
C ALA A 42 10.39 -6.39 6.57
N LYS A 43 9.87 -7.07 7.60
CA LYS A 43 10.56 -8.17 8.28
C LYS A 43 10.74 -9.43 7.42
N MET A 44 9.87 -9.64 6.42
CA MET A 44 9.96 -10.80 5.53
C MET A 44 10.96 -10.59 4.37
N LEU A 45 11.47 -9.38 4.18
CA LEU A 45 12.52 -9.13 3.19
C LEU A 45 13.82 -9.82 3.61
N PRO A 46 14.65 -10.29 2.66
CA PRO A 46 15.94 -10.93 2.93
C PRO A 46 17.01 -9.89 3.32
N LEU A 47 16.73 -9.08 4.33
CA LEU A 47 17.56 -7.98 4.82
C LEU A 47 17.59 -8.00 6.36
N PRO A 48 18.69 -7.58 7.00
CA PRO A 48 18.74 -7.43 8.45
C PRO A 48 17.66 -6.47 8.98
N GLY A 49 17.02 -6.82 10.11
CA GLY A 49 15.96 -6.01 10.74
C GLY A 49 16.36 -4.57 11.09
N ALA A 50 17.64 -4.35 11.39
CA ALA A 50 18.20 -3.02 11.65
C ALA A 50 18.11 -2.08 10.44
N ILE A 51 18.09 -2.63 9.22
CA ILE A 51 17.97 -1.87 7.97
C ILE A 51 16.49 -1.72 7.61
N THR A 52 15.72 -2.81 7.67
CA THR A 52 14.31 -2.79 7.25
C THR A 52 13.43 -1.91 8.13
N SER A 53 13.78 -1.74 9.40
CA SER A 53 13.12 -0.80 10.33
C SER A 53 13.30 0.67 9.97
N GLN A 54 14.32 1.03 9.17
CA GLN A 54 14.59 2.42 8.75
C GLN A 54 13.99 2.74 7.37
N LEU A 55 13.43 1.74 6.67
CA LEU A 55 12.86 1.94 5.35
C LEU A 55 11.55 2.72 5.42
N ASP A 56 11.38 3.65 4.49
CA ASP A 56 10.09 4.30 4.25
C ASP A 56 9.12 3.33 3.58
N LYS A 57 7.81 3.59 3.72
CA LYS A 57 6.74 2.73 3.19
C LYS A 57 6.87 2.44 1.69
N ALA A 58 7.27 3.44 0.89
CA ALA A 58 7.37 3.28 -0.56
C ALA A 58 8.55 2.38 -0.92
N SER A 59 9.68 2.52 -0.24
CA SER A 59 10.83 1.64 -0.43
C SER A 59 10.54 0.20 -0.02
N VAL A 60 9.78 -0.05 1.07
CA VAL A 60 9.33 -1.41 1.42
C VAL A 60 8.57 -2.07 0.27
N ILE A 61 7.63 -1.36 -0.37
CA ILE A 61 6.87 -1.88 -1.53
C ILE A 61 7.79 -2.16 -2.72
N ARG A 62 8.62 -1.17 -3.11
CA ARG A 62 9.51 -1.31 -4.27
C ARG A 62 10.45 -2.50 -4.12
N LEU A 63 11.07 -2.64 -2.94
CA LEU A 63 11.98 -3.76 -2.65
C LEU A 63 11.24 -5.11 -2.61
N THR A 64 10.02 -5.15 -2.06
CA THR A 64 9.19 -6.37 -2.07
C THR A 64 8.88 -6.82 -3.50
N ILE A 65 8.44 -5.91 -4.35
CA ILE A 65 8.15 -6.20 -5.76
C ILE A 65 9.40 -6.71 -6.47
N SER A 66 10.53 -5.98 -6.33
CA SER A 66 11.81 -6.40 -6.91
C SER A 66 12.26 -7.77 -6.42
N TYR A 67 12.09 -8.06 -5.12
CA TYR A 67 12.43 -9.36 -4.54
C TYR A 67 11.61 -10.50 -5.13
N LEU A 68 10.29 -10.32 -5.25
CA LEU A 68 9.41 -11.32 -5.85
C LEU A 68 9.75 -11.57 -7.31
N HIS A 69 9.99 -10.52 -8.09
CA HIS A 69 10.38 -10.65 -9.49
C HIS A 69 11.72 -11.37 -9.66
N MET A 70 12.72 -10.99 -8.87
CA MET A 70 14.03 -11.66 -8.88
C MET A 70 13.94 -13.13 -8.47
N ARG A 71 13.11 -13.44 -7.46
CA ARG A 71 12.89 -14.82 -7.01
C ARG A 71 12.21 -15.66 -8.09
N ALA A 72 11.20 -15.10 -8.76
CA ALA A 72 10.55 -15.77 -9.89
C ALA A 72 11.53 -16.00 -11.04
N PHE A 73 12.30 -14.98 -11.42
CA PHE A 73 13.34 -15.07 -12.44
C PHE A 73 14.37 -16.15 -12.11
N ALA A 74 14.88 -16.18 -10.88
CA ALA A 74 15.84 -17.20 -10.44
C ALA A 74 15.28 -18.63 -10.49
N SER A 75 13.95 -18.80 -10.35
CA SER A 75 13.29 -20.12 -10.42
C SER A 75 12.89 -20.57 -11.84
N GLN A 76 12.52 -19.64 -12.73
CA GLN A 76 11.93 -19.95 -14.04
C GLN A 76 12.84 -19.62 -15.22
N GLY A 77 13.90 -18.82 -15.01
CA GLY A 77 14.83 -18.39 -16.06
C GLY A 77 14.32 -17.23 -16.92
N ASP A 78 13.01 -16.97 -16.92
CA ASP A 78 12.41 -15.86 -17.66
C ASP A 78 12.06 -14.69 -16.72
N PRO A 79 12.51 -13.45 -17.03
CA PRO A 79 12.16 -12.31 -16.21
C PRO A 79 10.68 -11.97 -16.42
N PRO A 80 9.89 -11.72 -15.36
CA PRO A 80 8.47 -11.34 -15.51
C PRO A 80 8.30 -9.93 -16.11
N TRP A 81 9.37 -9.12 -16.18
CA TRP A 81 9.41 -7.88 -16.96
C TRP A 81 9.81 -8.10 -18.42
N SER A 82 10.03 -9.36 -18.83
CA SER A 82 10.04 -9.71 -20.25
C SER A 82 8.65 -9.39 -20.80
N PRO A 83 8.52 -8.80 -22.00
CA PRO A 83 7.23 -8.53 -22.61
C PRO A 83 6.50 -9.82 -23.01
N LEU A 84 6.02 -10.62 -22.05
CA LEU A 84 5.04 -11.65 -22.29
C LEU A 84 3.68 -11.09 -21.92
N MET A 85 3.12 -10.30 -22.86
CA MET A 85 1.68 -10.08 -23.06
C MET A 85 0.78 -10.32 -21.83
N GLU A 86 0.86 -9.49 -20.80
CA GLU A 86 -0.27 -9.34 -19.87
C GLU A 86 -1.18 -8.27 -20.46
N GLY A 87 -2.25 -8.76 -21.08
CA GLY A 87 -3.24 -7.96 -21.76
C GLY A 87 -3.90 -7.00 -20.80
N ASP A 88 -3.56 -5.72 -20.92
CA ASP A 88 -4.48 -4.63 -20.65
C ASP A 88 -4.41 -3.60 -21.77
N SER A 89 -5.60 -3.22 -22.19
CA SER A 89 -5.86 -2.49 -23.42
C SER A 89 -5.39 -1.04 -23.32
N ASN A 90 -4.57 -0.63 -24.28
CA ASN A 90 -4.37 0.74 -24.73
C ASN A 90 -3.48 1.67 -23.87
N CYS A 91 -2.16 1.64 -24.12
CA CYS A 91 -1.39 2.87 -24.32
C CYS A 91 -0.17 2.59 -25.20
N SER A 92 -0.25 3.06 -26.44
CA SER A 92 0.75 2.79 -27.48
C SER A 92 2.05 3.55 -27.24
N LYS A 93 3.18 2.84 -27.45
CA LYS A 93 4.54 3.36 -27.72
C LYS A 93 5.26 4.08 -26.57
N ALA A 94 5.93 3.33 -25.68
CA ALA A 94 7.25 3.71 -25.16
C ALA A 94 7.82 2.62 -24.23
N MET A 95 8.33 1.52 -24.78
CA MET A 95 9.50 0.85 -24.18
C MET A 95 10.11 -0.13 -25.17
N GLN A 96 10.64 0.41 -26.27
CA GLN A 96 11.58 -0.37 -27.06
C GLN A 96 12.94 -0.35 -26.35
N ARG A 97 13.43 -1.57 -26.06
CA ARG A 97 14.83 -1.96 -26.24
C ARG A 97 15.79 -1.64 -25.09
N CYS A 98 15.82 -2.52 -24.10
CA CYS A 98 17.08 -2.94 -23.50
C CYS A 98 17.25 -4.43 -23.78
N THR A 99 17.67 -4.75 -25.00
CA THR A 99 18.11 -6.09 -25.39
C THR A 99 19.45 -6.33 -24.70
N ILE A 100 19.44 -7.08 -23.59
CA ILE A 100 20.64 -7.77 -23.11
C ILE A 100 20.96 -8.81 -24.17
N ARG A 101 21.80 -8.43 -25.12
CA ARG A 101 22.50 -9.35 -25.99
C ARG A 101 23.61 -9.95 -25.11
N MET A 102 23.33 -11.06 -24.43
CA MET A 102 24.39 -11.90 -23.87
C MET A 102 25.13 -12.52 -25.06
N SER A 103 26.39 -12.16 -25.18
CA SER A 103 27.36 -12.76 -26.09
C SER A 103 27.50 -14.26 -25.81
N GLU A 104 27.22 -15.09 -26.81
CA GLU A 104 28.19 -15.90 -27.57
C GLU A 104 27.59 -16.24 -28.95
#